data_AF-A0A8T4CTA8-F1
#
_entry.id   AF-A0A8T4CTA8-F1
#
_cell.length_a   1.000
_cell.length_b   1.000
_cell.length_c   1.000
_cell.angle_alpha   90.00
_cell.angle_beta   90.00
_cell.angle_gamma   90.00
#
_symmetry.space_group_name_H-M   'P 1'
#
loop_
_entity.id
_entity.type
_entity.pdbx_description
1 polymer ?
#
loop_
_entity_poly.entity_id
_entity_poly.type
_entity_poly.pdbx_seq_one_letter_code
_entity_poly.pdbx_strand_id
1 'polypeptide(L)'
;MLKTYLSLLAIIGSLSWNTSYAALTPQLGLWESTSEIPAEQKAMFQKMPPEAFKQMQQSGMKVNLSAGTISNTFCINQEQLSNWHQMGQKSAQQCDKPQISDSGNVVKMNMVCHQPHPSKMQSIITFNAARDAYQFEHLIQSEQHSMTLRGRAKRLGDCK
;
A
#
# COMPACT_ATOMS: atom_id res chain seq x y z
N MET A 1 -44.18 54.76 18.49
CA MET A 1 -43.77 53.36 18.23
C MET A 1 -42.48 53.41 17.41
N LEU A 2 -41.32 53.14 18.00
CA LEU A 2 -40.05 53.05 17.25
C LEU A 2 -39.23 51.90 17.84
N LYS A 3 -38.80 51.00 16.96
CA LYS A 3 -38.33 49.63 17.22
C LYS A 3 -36.89 49.60 17.72
N THR A 4 -36.67 48.83 18.77
CA THR A 4 -35.36 48.40 19.31
C THR A 4 -34.68 47.45 18.30
N TYR A 5 -33.46 47.76 17.88
CA TYR A 5 -32.62 46.84 17.10
C TYR A 5 -31.56 46.23 18.02
N LEU A 6 -31.73 44.95 18.37
CA LEU A 6 -30.71 44.11 19.01
C LEU A 6 -29.81 43.53 17.90
N SER A 7 -28.56 43.95 17.85
CA SER A 7 -27.55 43.37 16.97
C SER A 7 -26.90 42.17 17.66
N LEU A 8 -27.24 40.94 17.25
CA LEU A 8 -26.51 39.73 17.62
C LEU A 8 -25.22 39.63 16.78
N LEU A 9 -24.07 39.79 17.43
CA LEU A 9 -22.75 39.45 16.86
C LEU A 9 -22.56 37.93 16.92
N ALA A 10 -22.78 37.25 15.80
CA ALA A 10 -22.37 35.86 15.63
C ALA A 10 -20.86 35.79 15.39
N ILE A 11 -20.11 35.35 16.41
CA ILE A 11 -18.68 35.04 16.28
C ILE A 11 -18.58 33.74 15.49
N ILE A 12 -18.28 33.86 14.19
CA ILE A 12 -17.96 32.73 13.32
C ILE A 12 -16.58 32.23 13.76
N GLY A 13 -16.58 31.21 14.61
CA GLY A 13 -15.37 30.47 14.98
C GLY A 13 -14.88 29.70 13.77
N SER A 14 -13.87 30.25 13.08
CA SER A 14 -13.12 29.55 12.04
C SER A 14 -12.41 28.35 12.66
N LEU A 15 -13.04 27.17 12.58
CA LEU A 15 -12.38 25.89 12.82
C LEU A 15 -11.33 25.71 11.72
N SER A 16 -10.10 26.13 11.98
CA SER A 16 -8.93 25.81 11.18
C SER A 16 -8.72 24.30 11.22
N TRP A 17 -9.14 23.59 10.18
CA TRP A 17 -8.80 22.18 10.02
C TRP A 17 -7.30 22.13 9.73
N ASN A 18 -6.51 21.82 10.76
CA ASN A 18 -5.13 21.40 10.60
C ASN A 18 -5.15 20.11 9.76
N THR A 19 -5.01 20.24 8.44
CA THR A 19 -4.60 19.14 7.57
C THR A 19 -3.13 18.84 7.85
N SER A 20 -2.86 18.26 9.02
CA SER A 20 -1.59 17.59 9.28
C SER A 20 -1.59 16.31 8.45
N TYR A 21 -0.95 16.37 7.29
CA TYR A 21 -0.55 15.19 6.51
C TYR A 21 0.45 14.37 7.34
N ALA A 22 -0.03 13.61 8.31
CA ALA A 22 0.68 12.43 8.77
C ALA A 22 0.36 11.33 7.77
N ALA A 23 0.98 11.41 6.58
CA ALA A 23 0.89 10.37 5.56
C ALA A 23 1.10 9.02 6.27
N LEU A 24 0.09 8.14 6.20
CA LEU A 24 0.05 6.89 6.96
C LEU A 24 1.34 6.09 6.73
N THR A 25 2.19 6.06 7.75
CA THR A 25 3.48 5.39 7.76
C THR A 25 3.40 4.10 8.59
N PRO A 26 3.97 2.98 8.09
CA PRO A 26 4.14 1.78 8.90
C PRO A 26 5.17 2.02 10.01
N GLN A 27 5.09 1.24 11.09
CA GLN A 27 6.15 1.20 12.10
C GLN A 27 7.46 0.64 11.53
N LEU A 28 8.59 1.12 12.08
CA LEU A 28 9.91 0.54 11.83
C LEU A 28 9.98 -0.89 12.36
N GLY A 29 10.73 -1.75 11.68
CA GLY A 29 11.00 -3.11 12.15
C GLY A 29 11.05 -4.15 11.04
N LEU A 30 11.16 -5.41 11.43
CA LEU A 30 11.03 -6.55 10.54
C LEU A 30 9.56 -6.79 10.26
N TRP A 31 9.19 -6.91 8.99
CA TRP A 31 7.84 -7.19 8.53
C TRP A 31 7.79 -8.50 7.76
N GLU A 32 6.64 -9.18 7.83
CA GLU A 32 6.27 -10.27 6.92
C GLU A 32 5.05 -9.82 6.12
N SER A 33 5.18 -9.80 4.80
CA SER A 33 4.06 -9.64 3.87
C SER A 33 3.68 -11.01 3.32
N THR A 34 2.39 -11.25 3.18
CA THR A 34 1.79 -12.44 2.56
C THR A 34 0.79 -11.99 1.52
N SER A 35 0.94 -12.45 0.29
CA SER A 35 0.04 -12.18 -0.82
C SER A 35 -0.60 -13.46 -1.32
N GLU A 36 -1.78 -13.35 -1.91
CA GLU A 36 -2.38 -14.40 -2.72
C GLU A 36 -1.53 -14.64 -3.97
N ILE A 37 -1.44 -15.90 -4.41
CA ILE A 37 -0.85 -16.27 -5.69
C ILE A 37 -1.97 -16.28 -6.74
N PRO A 38 -1.94 -15.40 -7.76
CA PRO A 38 -2.88 -15.44 -8.86
C PRO A 38 -2.88 -16.81 -9.54
N ALA A 39 -4.05 -17.25 -10.05
CA ALA A 39 -4.21 -18.59 -10.63
C ALA A 39 -3.19 -18.90 -11.74
N GLU A 40 -2.91 -17.91 -12.60
CA GLU A 40 -1.89 -17.97 -13.65
C GLU A 40 -0.47 -18.20 -13.11
N GLN A 41 -0.09 -17.52 -12.02
CA GLN A 41 1.21 -17.72 -11.37
C GLN A 41 1.27 -19.04 -10.61
N LYS A 42 0.15 -19.53 -10.07
CA LYS A 42 0.10 -20.82 -9.37
C LYS A 42 0.51 -21.96 -10.30
N ALA A 43 0.05 -21.93 -11.55
CA ALA A 43 0.43 -22.92 -12.56
C ALA A 43 1.94 -22.87 -12.90
N MET A 44 2.54 -21.67 -12.88
CA MET A 44 3.99 -21.53 -13.07
C MET A 44 4.77 -22.15 -11.91
N PHE A 45 4.37 -21.89 -10.66
CA PHE A 45 5.04 -22.47 -9.50
C PHE A 45 4.93 -23.99 -9.43
N GLN A 46 3.82 -24.57 -9.89
CA GLN A 46 3.66 -26.02 -9.98
C GLN A 46 4.60 -26.69 -10.98
N LYS A 47 5.04 -25.94 -12.02
CA LYS A 47 5.95 -26.42 -13.06
C LYS A 47 7.42 -26.09 -12.76
N MET A 48 7.69 -25.39 -11.68
CA MET A 48 9.04 -24.93 -11.33
C MET A 48 9.89 -26.09 -10.79
N PRO A 49 11.16 -26.22 -11.22
CA PRO A 49 12.04 -27.26 -10.69
C PRO A 49 12.38 -27.02 -9.21
N PRO A 50 12.62 -28.09 -8.42
CA PRO A 50 12.92 -27.97 -6.99
C PRO A 50 14.12 -27.08 -6.66
N GLU A 51 15.14 -27.04 -7.53
CA GLU A 51 16.33 -26.22 -7.36
C GLU A 51 16.00 -24.72 -7.41
N ALA A 52 15.15 -24.32 -8.35
CA ALA A 52 14.68 -22.94 -8.46
C ALA A 52 13.81 -22.56 -7.25
N PHE A 53 12.99 -23.49 -6.76
CA PHE A 53 12.19 -23.29 -5.55
C PHE A 53 13.05 -23.09 -4.30
N LYS A 54 14.14 -23.86 -4.18
CA LYS A 54 15.11 -23.73 -3.08
C LYS A 54 15.85 -22.38 -3.14
N GLN A 55 16.23 -21.94 -4.34
CA GLN A 55 16.86 -20.63 -4.53
C GLN A 55 15.93 -19.48 -4.12
N MET A 56 14.64 -19.58 -4.47
CA MET A 56 13.62 -18.62 -4.00
C MET A 56 13.49 -18.60 -2.48
N GLN A 57 13.49 -19.78 -1.83
CA GLN A 57 13.44 -19.85 -0.37
C GLN A 57 14.66 -19.23 0.29
N GLN A 58 15.84 -19.38 -0.32
CA GLN A 58 17.08 -18.73 0.14
C GLN A 58 17.02 -17.20 0.06
N SER A 59 16.23 -16.63 -0.87
CA SER A 59 16.00 -15.19 -0.93
C SER A 59 14.95 -14.69 0.07
N GLY A 60 14.50 -15.54 1.01
CA GLY A 60 13.52 -15.18 2.04
C GLY A 60 12.06 -15.28 1.59
N MET A 61 11.79 -15.87 0.42
CA MET A 61 10.46 -16.03 -0.15
C MET A 61 9.88 -17.40 0.20
N LYS A 62 8.77 -17.41 0.94
CA LYS A 62 8.06 -18.62 1.37
C LYS A 62 6.83 -18.81 0.48
N VAL A 63 6.83 -19.84 -0.35
CA VAL A 63 5.69 -20.17 -1.21
C VAL A 63 4.90 -21.31 -0.58
N ASN A 64 3.60 -21.10 -0.37
CA ASN A 64 2.66 -22.10 0.10
C ASN A 64 1.60 -22.35 -0.98
N LEU A 65 1.84 -23.38 -1.81
CA LEU A 65 0.98 -23.69 -2.95
C LEU A 65 -0.39 -24.27 -2.56
N SER A 66 -0.48 -24.95 -1.41
CA SER A 66 -1.75 -25.48 -0.92
C SER A 66 -2.66 -24.36 -0.42
N ALA A 67 -2.10 -23.40 0.31
CA ALA A 67 -2.81 -22.18 0.71
C ALA A 67 -2.94 -21.15 -0.43
N GLY A 68 -2.21 -21.32 -1.54
CA GLY A 68 -2.19 -20.37 -2.65
C GLY A 68 -1.61 -19.01 -2.25
N THR A 69 -0.59 -18.98 -1.41
CA THR A 69 0.01 -17.75 -0.89
C THR A 69 1.52 -17.73 -1.02
N ILE A 70 2.07 -16.53 -1.13
CA ILE A 70 3.50 -16.24 -1.13
C ILE A 70 3.79 -15.23 -0.03
N SER A 71 4.82 -15.47 0.76
CA SER A 71 5.24 -14.56 1.82
C SER A 71 6.70 -14.16 1.67
N ASN A 72 7.01 -12.93 2.04
CA ASN A 72 8.39 -12.44 2.12
C ASN A 72 8.57 -11.61 3.37
N THR A 73 9.77 -11.68 3.95
CA THR A 73 10.17 -10.80 5.05
C THR A 73 11.03 -9.67 4.55
N PHE A 74 10.84 -8.46 5.09
CA PHE A 74 11.64 -7.28 4.76
C PHE A 74 11.77 -6.38 5.99
N CYS A 75 12.89 -5.68 6.10
CA CYS A 75 13.05 -4.63 7.10
C CYS A 75 12.39 -3.34 6.60
N ILE A 76 11.85 -2.54 7.51
CA ILE A 76 11.58 -1.11 7.35
C ILE A 76 12.43 -0.37 8.38
N ASN A 77 13.56 0.16 7.95
CA ASN A 77 14.42 1.05 8.73
C ASN A 77 14.11 2.53 8.43
N GLN A 78 14.82 3.45 9.09
CA GLN A 78 14.59 4.89 8.93
C GLN A 78 14.78 5.38 7.49
N GLU A 79 15.72 4.80 6.75
CA GLU A 79 15.98 5.11 5.35
C GLU A 79 14.84 4.62 4.44
N GLN A 80 14.34 3.41 4.67
CA GLN A 80 13.19 2.88 3.93
C GLN A 80 11.91 3.67 4.26
N LEU A 81 11.77 4.16 5.48
CA LEU A 81 10.66 5.01 5.88
C LEU A 81 10.77 6.43 5.27
N SER A 82 11.96 7.01 5.20
CA SER A 82 12.14 8.29 4.50
C SER A 82 11.84 8.14 3.00
N ASN A 83 12.17 6.99 2.43
CA ASN A 83 11.79 6.60 1.08
C ASN A 83 10.32 6.19 0.94
N TRP A 84 9.60 5.85 2.01
CA TRP A 84 8.18 5.48 1.97
C TRP A 84 7.33 6.62 1.39
N HIS A 85 7.58 7.84 1.85
CA HIS A 85 6.96 9.04 1.30
C HIS A 85 7.38 9.29 -0.15
N GLN A 86 8.59 8.86 -0.54
CA GLN A 86 9.11 9.01 -1.89
C GLN A 86 8.63 7.93 -2.87
N MET A 87 8.29 6.73 -2.41
CA MET A 87 7.73 5.66 -3.24
C MET A 87 6.42 6.09 -3.88
N GLY A 88 5.70 7.00 -3.22
CA GLY A 88 4.51 7.65 -3.76
C GLY A 88 4.75 8.90 -4.59
N GLN A 89 5.99 9.40 -4.65
CA GLN A 89 6.31 10.70 -5.27
C GLN A 89 7.22 10.56 -6.49
N LYS A 90 8.00 9.48 -6.59
CA LYS A 90 8.82 9.19 -7.76
C LYS A 90 7.96 8.47 -8.79
N SER A 91 7.79 9.07 -9.95
CA SER A 91 7.36 8.34 -11.14
C SER A 91 8.37 7.21 -11.38
N ALA A 92 7.93 5.95 -11.34
CA ALA A 92 8.70 4.89 -11.98
C ALA A 92 8.92 5.31 -13.44
N GLN A 93 10.10 5.02 -14.01
CA GLN A 93 10.35 5.32 -15.42
C GLN A 93 9.18 4.74 -16.23
N GLN A 94 8.45 5.60 -16.95
CA GLN A 94 7.25 5.28 -17.77
C GLN A 94 5.88 5.31 -17.07
N CYS A 95 5.80 5.75 -15.81
CA CYS A 95 4.53 5.97 -15.10
C CYS A 95 4.33 7.44 -14.70
N ASP A 96 3.08 7.87 -14.64
CA ASP A 96 2.70 9.14 -14.04
C ASP A 96 3.06 9.16 -12.55
N LYS A 97 3.15 10.36 -11.97
CA LYS A 97 3.27 10.51 -10.52
C LYS A 97 2.04 9.87 -9.84
N PRO A 98 2.23 9.02 -8.83
CA PRO A 98 1.12 8.40 -8.12
C PRO A 98 0.20 9.45 -7.50
N GLN A 99 -1.11 9.26 -7.65
CA GLN A 99 -2.12 10.02 -6.92
C GLN A 99 -2.40 9.30 -5.60
N ILE A 100 -2.03 9.93 -4.49
CA ILE A 100 -2.18 9.35 -3.16
C ILE A 100 -3.15 10.18 -2.34
N SER A 101 -4.08 9.48 -1.68
CA SER A 101 -4.99 10.06 -0.71
C SER A 101 -5.09 9.14 0.48
N ASP A 102 -5.15 9.71 1.68
CA ASP A 102 -5.38 8.97 2.91
C ASP A 102 -6.62 9.49 3.64
N SER A 103 -7.30 8.58 4.34
CA SER A 103 -8.46 8.90 5.18
C SER A 103 -8.55 7.88 6.31
N GLY A 104 -8.43 8.35 7.55
CA GLY A 104 -8.43 7.48 8.73
C GLY A 104 -7.24 6.52 8.73
N ASN A 105 -7.51 5.23 8.58
CA ASN A 105 -6.52 4.16 8.50
C ASN A 105 -6.31 3.62 7.08
N VAL A 106 -6.89 4.27 6.06
CA VAL A 106 -6.85 3.82 4.66
C VAL A 106 -5.96 4.74 3.84
N VAL A 107 -5.03 4.16 3.08
CA VAL A 107 -4.28 4.79 2.00
C VAL A 107 -4.82 4.28 0.67
N LYS A 108 -5.14 5.20 -0.24
CA LYS A 108 -5.43 4.88 -1.63
C LYS A 108 -4.33 5.45 -2.52
N MET A 109 -3.88 4.67 -3.48
CA MET A 109 -2.90 5.07 -4.46
C MET A 109 -3.35 4.66 -5.86
N ASN A 110 -3.43 5.62 -6.78
CA ASN A 110 -3.66 5.37 -8.20
C ASN A 110 -2.40 5.68 -8.99
N MET A 111 -2.03 4.79 -9.89
CA MET A 111 -0.88 4.93 -10.77
C MET A 111 -1.28 4.56 -12.19
N VAL A 112 -0.75 5.30 -13.16
CA VAL A 112 -0.94 5.03 -14.60
C VAL A 112 0.44 4.91 -15.23
N CYS A 113 0.67 3.84 -15.96
CA CYS A 113 1.90 3.60 -16.72
C CYS A 113 1.56 3.55 -18.21
N HIS A 114 2.43 4.14 -19.03
CA HIS A 114 2.13 4.37 -20.46
C HIS A 114 2.96 3.48 -21.40
N GLN A 115 4.08 2.92 -20.94
CA GLN A 115 5.01 2.13 -21.75
C GLN A 115 5.58 0.94 -20.97
N PRO A 116 6.04 -0.14 -21.65
CA PRO A 116 5.80 -0.44 -23.07
C PRO A 116 4.35 -0.86 -23.35
N HIS A 117 3.60 -1.24 -22.31
CA HIS A 117 2.17 -1.54 -22.38
C HIS A 117 1.41 -0.68 -21.37
N PRO A 118 0.41 0.10 -21.82
CA PRO A 118 -0.39 0.90 -20.91
C PRO A 118 -1.02 0.06 -19.80
N SER A 119 -0.92 0.55 -18.57
CA SER A 119 -1.53 -0.08 -17.41
C SER A 119 -1.95 0.93 -16.35
N LYS A 120 -2.93 0.54 -15.54
CA LYS A 120 -3.44 1.30 -14.40
C LYS A 120 -3.37 0.41 -13.18
N MET A 121 -2.96 0.99 -12.05
CA MET A 121 -2.96 0.32 -10.76
C MET A 121 -3.75 1.16 -9.78
N GLN A 122 -4.74 0.54 -9.14
CA GLN A 122 -5.44 1.10 -7.98
C GLN A 122 -5.06 0.26 -6.76
N SER A 123 -4.52 0.92 -5.74
CA SER A 123 -4.07 0.29 -4.51
C SER A 123 -4.87 0.84 -3.34
N ILE A 124 -5.38 -0.05 -2.50
CA ILE A 124 -6.01 0.27 -1.23
C ILE A 124 -5.22 -0.45 -0.14
N ILE A 125 -4.69 0.30 0.83
CA ILE A 125 -3.96 -0.23 1.98
C ILE A 125 -4.71 0.21 3.24
N THR A 126 -5.07 -0.75 4.09
CA THR A 126 -5.80 -0.50 5.33
C THR A 126 -4.96 -0.94 6.51
N PHE A 127 -4.50 0.03 7.30
CA PHE A 127 -3.72 -0.20 8.51
C PHE A 127 -4.62 -0.56 9.70
N ASN A 128 -4.10 -1.33 10.65
CA ASN A 128 -4.71 -1.40 11.97
C ASN A 128 -4.37 -0.15 12.81
N ALA A 129 -5.01 0.01 13.97
CA ALA A 129 -4.82 1.17 14.83
C ALA A 129 -3.36 1.34 15.31
N ALA A 130 -2.67 0.22 15.60
CA ALA A 130 -1.28 0.22 16.04
C ALA A 130 -0.27 0.52 14.91
N ARG A 131 -0.70 0.45 13.64
CA ARG A 131 0.16 0.58 12.44
C ARG A 131 1.29 -0.45 12.35
N ASP A 132 1.13 -1.58 13.02
CA ASP A 132 2.02 -2.73 12.98
C ASP A 132 1.45 -3.88 12.14
N ALA A 133 0.29 -3.67 11.51
CA ALA A 133 -0.26 -4.54 10.48
C ALA A 133 -1.07 -3.74 9.46
N TYR A 134 -1.12 -4.24 8.23
CA TYR A 134 -2.03 -3.73 7.20
C TYR A 134 -2.50 -4.85 6.28
N GLN A 135 -3.64 -4.60 5.63
CA GLN A 135 -4.11 -5.37 4.48
C GLN A 135 -3.98 -4.50 3.23
N PHE A 136 -3.79 -5.14 2.08
CA PHE A 136 -3.75 -4.44 0.81
C PHE A 136 -4.52 -5.18 -0.27
N GLU A 137 -5.11 -4.39 -1.17
CA GLU A 137 -5.68 -4.84 -2.42
C GLU A 137 -5.11 -3.96 -3.55
N HIS A 138 -4.65 -4.59 -4.62
CA HIS A 138 -4.17 -3.94 -5.82
C HIS A 138 -4.98 -4.45 -7.00
N LEU A 139 -5.71 -3.55 -7.67
CA LEU A 139 -6.31 -3.80 -8.96
C LEU A 139 -5.35 -3.29 -10.04
N ILE A 140 -4.81 -4.20 -10.85
CA ILE A 140 -3.91 -3.89 -11.95
C ILE A 140 -4.64 -4.21 -13.25
N GLN A 141 -4.78 -3.22 -14.12
CA GLN A 141 -5.47 -3.30 -15.39
C GLN A 141 -4.51 -2.92 -16.52
N SER A 142 -4.36 -3.78 -17.51
CA SER A 142 -3.74 -3.47 -18.80
C SER A 142 -4.78 -3.66 -19.91
N GLU A 143 -4.41 -3.43 -21.17
CA GLU A 143 -5.29 -3.67 -22.31
C GLU A 143 -5.74 -5.14 -22.43
N GLN A 144 -4.87 -6.07 -22.01
CA GLN A 144 -5.06 -7.51 -22.23
C GLN A 144 -5.54 -8.24 -20.97
N HIS A 145 -5.27 -7.70 -19.79
CA HIS A 145 -5.47 -8.40 -18.53
C HIS A 145 -5.95 -7.47 -17.42
N SER A 146 -6.77 -8.01 -16.52
CA SER A 146 -7.09 -7.37 -15.25
C SER A 146 -6.83 -8.39 -14.15
N MET A 147 -6.06 -8.00 -13.15
CA MET A 147 -5.80 -8.84 -11.98
C MET A 147 -6.03 -8.06 -10.69
N THR A 148 -6.58 -8.76 -9.71
CA THR A 148 -6.63 -8.27 -8.33
C THR A 148 -5.63 -9.07 -7.51
N LEU A 149 -4.67 -8.38 -6.89
CA LEU A 149 -3.73 -8.95 -5.95
C LEU A 149 -4.12 -8.51 -4.54
N ARG A 150 -4.32 -9.47 -3.65
CA ARG A 150 -4.62 -9.20 -2.23
C ARG A 150 -3.52 -9.73 -1.34
N GLY A 151 -3.37 -9.10 -0.19
CA GLY A 151 -2.45 -9.58 0.82
C GLY A 151 -2.56 -8.83 2.14
N ARG A 152 -1.65 -9.17 3.02
CA ARG A 152 -1.51 -8.57 4.35
C ARG A 152 -0.04 -8.51 4.72
N ALA A 153 0.31 -7.54 5.56
CA ALA A 153 1.60 -7.53 6.21
C ALA A 153 1.45 -7.28 7.71
N LYS A 154 2.42 -7.79 8.47
CA LYS A 154 2.52 -7.59 9.92
C LYS A 154 3.96 -7.40 10.33
N ARG A 155 4.18 -6.60 11.36
CA ARG A 155 5.45 -6.46 12.05
C ARG A 155 5.73 -7.73 12.86
N LEU A 156 6.96 -8.22 12.78
CA LEU A 156 7.48 -9.37 13.52
C LEU A 156 8.36 -8.97 14.70
N GLY A 157 8.89 -7.74 14.71
CA GLY A 157 9.82 -7.25 15.73
C GLY A 157 10.75 -6.19 15.15
N ASP A 158 11.91 -6.02 15.77
CA ASP A 158 12.93 -5.10 15.28
C ASP A 158 13.73 -5.72 14.12
N CYS A 159 14.32 -4.88 13.27
CA CYS A 159 15.28 -5.37 12.29
C CYS A 159 16.54 -5.88 13.00
N LYS A 160 17.16 -6.93 12.46
CA LYS A 160 18.42 -7.48 12.97
C LYS A 160 19.62 -6.82 12.32
#